data_AF-A0A1H7IAE0-F1
#
_entry.id   AF-A0A1H7IAE0-F1
#
_cell.length_a   1.000
_cell.length_b   1.000
_cell.length_c   1.000
_cell.angle_alpha   90.00
_cell.angle_beta   90.00
_cell.angle_gamma   90.00
#
_symmetry.space_group_name_H-M   'P 1'
#
loop_
_entity.id
_entity.type
_entity.pdbx_description
1 polymer ?
#
loop_
_entity_poly.entity_id
_entity_poly.type
_entity_poly.pdbx_seq_one_letter_code
_entity_poly.pdbx_strand_id
1 'polypeptide(L)'
;MSNTNIKQLIEQARDYEAHTGELRRYLNEQLAQLHPSIQGQSGDQLASLMHFVDQYIAHVPEFLDAACTVAVESGLTETVMPLLRAAEYFFLEPPPQLEGHRGLDALLDEAYLAHRFVEEINDCYMTHFGQPLIPMDLTVANLIAHQLIGEPFANELDELVHTAALHQFASSRFDIDNLEAYKAHLNDPKVKAAWRRWPCFSAELGVELNWGMLAHAC
;
A
#
# COMPACT_ATOMS: atom_id res chain seq x y z
N MET A 1 1.53 -17.01 -1.43
CA MET A 1 2.55 -16.56 -2.40
C MET A 1 3.92 -16.72 -1.76
N SER A 2 5.04 -16.60 -2.48
CA SER A 2 6.37 -16.58 -1.86
C SER A 2 6.94 -15.18 -2.00
N ASN A 3 6.80 -14.36 -0.96
CA ASN A 3 7.29 -12.98 -0.96
C ASN A 3 8.79 -12.88 -0.62
N THR A 4 9.54 -13.97 -0.81
CA THR A 4 10.97 -14.04 -0.47
C THR A 4 11.80 -13.06 -1.29
N ASN A 5 11.47 -12.89 -2.57
CA ASN A 5 12.16 -11.95 -3.45
C ASN A 5 11.94 -10.49 -3.01
N ILE A 6 10.69 -10.13 -2.67
CA ILE A 6 10.36 -8.80 -2.13
C ILE A 6 11.16 -8.54 -0.84
N LYS A 7 11.14 -9.47 0.12
CA LYS A 7 11.87 -9.32 1.39
C LYS A 7 13.39 -9.17 1.19
N GLN A 8 13.97 -9.92 0.24
CA GLN A 8 15.38 -9.79 -0.11
C GLN A 8 15.71 -8.45 -0.74
N LEU A 9 14.86 -7.95 -1.63
CA LEU A 9 15.04 -6.65 -2.26
C LEU A 9 15.00 -5.51 -1.23
N ILE A 10 14.06 -5.58 -0.28
CA ILE A 10 13.95 -4.61 0.82
C ILE A 10 15.21 -4.63 1.69
N GLU A 11 15.72 -5.80 2.06
CA GLU A 11 16.93 -5.90 2.87
C GLU A 11 18.16 -5.32 2.13
N GLN A 12 18.28 -5.58 0.82
CA GLN A 12 19.33 -4.99 -0.01
C GLN A 12 19.24 -3.47 -0.08
N ALA A 13 18.02 -2.91 -0.15
CA ALA A 13 17.81 -1.47 -0.15
C ALA A 13 18.13 -0.84 1.21
N ARG A 14 17.80 -1.51 2.32
CA ARG A 14 18.19 -1.09 3.68
C ARG A 14 19.70 -1.07 3.87
N ASP A 15 20.38 -2.13 3.43
CA ASP A 15 21.84 -2.19 3.44
C ASP A 15 22.43 -1.06 2.61
N TYR A 16 21.89 -0.81 1.41
CA TYR A 16 22.34 0.28 0.55
C TYR A 16 22.19 1.65 1.25
N GLU A 17 21.02 1.94 1.83
CA GLU A 17 20.78 3.19 2.57
C GLU A 17 21.73 3.37 3.75
N ALA A 18 22.04 2.30 4.49
CA ALA A 18 22.99 2.34 5.61
C ALA A 18 24.40 2.80 5.17
N HIS A 19 24.77 2.58 3.91
CA HIS A 19 26.06 2.99 3.35
C HIS A 19 26.02 4.34 2.64
N THR A 20 24.89 4.73 2.03
CA THR A 20 24.81 5.92 1.15
C THR A 20 24.09 7.11 1.77
N GLY A 21 23.12 6.87 2.66
CA GLY A 21 22.27 7.92 3.23
C GLY A 21 21.45 8.69 2.17
N GLU A 22 21.08 8.04 1.07
CA GLU A 22 20.36 8.64 -0.05
C GLU A 22 18.92 8.95 0.30
N LEU A 23 18.18 8.02 0.91
CA LEU A 23 16.82 8.25 1.40
C LEU A 23 16.80 9.40 2.40
N ARG A 24 17.74 9.42 3.36
CA ARG A 24 17.81 10.51 4.33
C ARG A 24 17.95 11.87 3.67
N ARG A 25 18.78 11.97 2.63
CA ARG A 25 19.02 13.23 1.89
C ARG A 25 17.78 13.63 1.09
N TYR A 26 17.19 12.68 0.37
CA TYR A 26 15.96 12.84 -0.37
C TYR A 26 14.83 13.37 0.53
N LEU A 27 14.56 12.70 1.65
CA LEU A 27 13.52 13.12 2.60
C LEU A 27 13.81 14.49 3.21
N ASN A 28 15.07 14.83 3.46
CA ASN A 28 15.45 16.13 3.97
C ASN A 28 15.18 17.26 2.95
N GLU A 29 15.27 16.99 1.65
CA GLU A 29 14.88 17.92 0.58
C GLU A 29 13.36 18.07 0.49
N GLN A 30 12.61 16.98 0.73
CA GLN A 30 11.14 16.99 0.71
C GLN A 30 10.51 17.65 1.95
N LEU A 31 11.19 17.66 3.10
CA LEU A 31 10.67 18.23 4.36
C LEU A 31 10.09 19.64 4.21
N ALA A 32 10.70 20.50 3.39
CA ALA A 32 10.26 21.87 3.20
C ALA A 32 8.96 21.99 2.36
N GLN A 33 8.63 20.96 1.60
CA GLN A 33 7.49 20.91 0.69
C GLN A 33 6.30 20.13 1.27
N LEU A 34 6.55 19.33 2.32
CA LEU A 34 5.50 18.57 2.99
C LEU A 34 4.44 19.47 3.60
N HIS A 35 3.19 19.03 3.46
CA HIS A 35 2.07 19.72 4.07
C HIS A 35 2.21 19.74 5.61
N PRO A 36 1.94 20.87 6.29
CA PRO A 36 2.15 21.01 7.75
C PRO A 36 1.37 20.02 8.64
N SER A 37 0.37 19.32 8.09
CA SER A 37 -0.39 18.28 8.80
C SER A 37 0.33 16.94 8.90
N ILE A 38 1.39 16.72 8.11
CA ILE A 38 2.24 15.53 8.19
C ILE A 38 3.31 15.80 9.24
N GLN A 39 3.07 15.32 10.46
CA GLN A 39 3.98 15.51 11.58
C GLN A 39 4.40 14.15 12.14
N GLY A 40 5.69 14.02 12.44
CA GLY A 40 6.20 12.87 13.16
C GLY A 40 5.66 12.85 14.60
N GLN A 41 5.44 11.66 15.16
CA GLN A 41 5.10 11.51 16.58
C GLN A 41 6.27 11.89 17.50
N SER A 42 7.50 11.97 16.96
CA SER A 42 8.70 12.36 17.70
C SER A 42 9.14 13.80 17.38
N GLY A 43 9.99 14.38 18.23
CA GLY A 43 10.58 15.71 17.98
C GLY A 43 11.53 15.76 16.77
N ASP A 44 11.85 14.62 16.16
CA ASP A 44 12.65 14.52 14.93
C ASP A 44 11.76 14.05 13.76
N GLN A 45 11.31 15.03 12.97
CA GLN A 45 10.43 14.77 11.82
C GLN A 45 11.13 13.92 10.75
N LEU A 46 12.43 14.14 10.49
CA LEU A 46 13.17 13.38 9.49
C LEU A 46 13.28 11.91 9.89
N ALA A 47 13.62 11.63 11.15
CA ALA A 47 13.67 10.26 11.65
C ALA A 47 12.30 9.56 11.58
N SER A 48 11.23 10.30 11.85
CA SER A 48 9.86 9.78 11.76
C SER A 48 9.48 9.43 10.32
N LEU A 49 9.86 10.27 9.35
CA LEU A 49 9.64 9.99 7.92
C LEU A 49 10.49 8.82 7.42
N MET A 50 11.75 8.71 7.84
CA MET A 50 12.58 7.55 7.51
C MET A 50 11.95 6.26 8.02
N HIS A 51 11.45 6.27 9.26
CA HIS A 51 10.76 5.12 9.84
C HIS A 51 9.47 4.79 9.07
N PHE A 52 8.68 5.81 8.72
CA PHE A 52 7.48 5.65 7.91
C PHE A 52 7.80 4.96 6.57
N VAL A 53 8.79 5.47 5.82
CA VAL A 53 9.14 4.91 4.51
C VAL A 53 9.58 3.44 4.64
N ASP A 54 10.46 3.15 5.60
CA ASP A 54 10.93 1.78 5.83
C ASP A 54 9.77 0.81 6.12
N GLN A 55 8.87 1.22 7.02
CA GLN A 55 7.73 0.40 7.40
C GLN A 55 6.66 0.29 6.30
N TYR A 56 6.44 1.36 5.53
CA TYR A 56 5.53 1.39 4.39
C TYR A 56 5.94 0.40 3.30
N ILE A 57 7.25 0.36 3.01
CA ILE A 57 7.87 -0.60 2.09
C ILE A 57 7.81 -2.02 2.67
N ALA A 58 8.22 -2.19 3.93
CA ALA A 58 8.24 -3.49 4.60
C ALA A 58 6.86 -4.15 4.72
N HIS A 59 5.79 -3.36 4.67
CA HIS A 59 4.43 -3.87 4.74
C HIS A 59 3.96 -4.54 3.46
N VAL A 60 4.48 -4.17 2.27
CA VAL A 60 4.05 -4.78 1.00
C VAL A 60 4.04 -6.32 1.06
N PRO A 61 5.14 -7.01 1.45
CA PRO A 61 5.12 -8.46 1.53
C PRO A 61 4.21 -9.00 2.64
N GLU A 62 4.06 -8.30 3.76
CA GLU A 62 3.18 -8.74 4.85
C GLU A 62 1.72 -8.67 4.44
N PHE A 63 1.34 -7.56 3.81
CA PHE A 63 0.02 -7.35 3.22
C PHE A 63 -0.33 -8.43 2.19
N LEU A 64 0.56 -8.70 1.23
CA LEU A 64 0.31 -9.70 0.19
C LEU A 64 0.15 -11.10 0.79
N ASP A 65 0.94 -11.47 1.80
CA ASP A 65 0.82 -12.75 2.50
C ASP A 65 -0.51 -12.84 3.28
N ALA A 66 -0.93 -11.76 3.94
CA ALA A 66 -2.18 -11.69 4.69
C ALA A 66 -3.40 -11.81 3.79
N ALA A 67 -3.46 -11.00 2.73
CA ALA A 67 -4.54 -11.02 1.77
C ALA A 67 -4.65 -12.38 1.06
N CYS A 68 -3.50 -13.02 0.76
CA CYS A 68 -3.46 -14.38 0.22
C CYS A 68 -4.04 -15.40 1.21
N THR A 69 -3.65 -15.32 2.48
CA THR A 69 -4.16 -16.21 3.54
C THR A 69 -5.67 -16.08 3.67
N VAL A 70 -6.19 -14.86 3.74
CA VAL A 70 -7.64 -14.62 3.83
C VAL A 70 -8.36 -15.10 2.57
N ALA A 71 -7.80 -14.87 1.38
CA ALA A 71 -8.39 -15.35 0.13
C ALA A 71 -8.52 -16.88 0.09
N VAL A 72 -7.54 -17.61 0.66
CA VAL A 72 -7.60 -19.08 0.78
C VAL A 72 -8.64 -19.49 1.81
N GLU A 73 -8.63 -18.90 3.01
CA GLU A 73 -9.60 -19.19 4.07
C GLU A 73 -11.04 -18.84 3.67
N SER A 74 -11.20 -17.97 2.66
CA SER A 74 -12.49 -17.54 2.12
C SER A 74 -12.94 -18.18 0.82
N GLY A 75 -12.13 -19.07 0.25
CA GLY A 75 -12.47 -19.74 -1.01
C GLY A 75 -12.49 -18.81 -2.23
N LEU A 76 -11.76 -17.68 -2.17
CA LEU A 76 -11.77 -16.63 -3.20
C LEU A 76 -10.40 -16.40 -3.81
N THR A 77 -9.58 -17.43 -3.71
CA THR A 77 -8.26 -17.49 -4.34
C THR A 77 -8.34 -17.08 -5.82
N GLU A 78 -9.33 -17.55 -6.57
CA GLU A 78 -9.48 -17.23 -8.00
C GLU A 78 -9.80 -15.75 -8.28
N THR A 79 -10.51 -15.08 -7.36
CA THR A 79 -10.87 -13.65 -7.50
C THR A 79 -9.73 -12.75 -7.03
N VAL A 80 -9.10 -13.09 -5.90
CA VAL A 80 -8.15 -12.21 -5.21
C VAL A 80 -6.72 -12.40 -5.72
N MET A 81 -6.29 -13.62 -6.06
CA MET A 81 -4.91 -13.87 -6.47
C MET A 81 -4.45 -13.10 -7.72
N PRO A 82 -5.27 -12.91 -8.77
CA PRO A 82 -4.86 -12.07 -9.90
C PRO A 82 -4.53 -10.64 -9.48
N LEU A 83 -5.26 -10.09 -8.51
CA LEU A 83 -5.05 -8.75 -7.98
C LEU A 83 -3.76 -8.67 -7.18
N LEU A 84 -3.53 -9.63 -6.28
CA LEU A 84 -2.30 -9.68 -5.47
C LEU A 84 -1.05 -9.89 -6.34
N ARG A 85 -1.16 -10.65 -7.43
CA ARG A 85 -0.07 -10.81 -8.40
C ARG A 85 0.22 -9.53 -9.18
N ALA A 86 -0.80 -8.75 -9.52
CA ALA A 86 -0.60 -7.45 -10.16
C ALA A 86 0.09 -6.45 -9.21
N ALA A 87 -0.31 -6.42 -7.93
CA ALA A 87 0.37 -5.63 -6.91
C ALA A 87 1.82 -6.08 -6.68
N GLU A 88 2.08 -7.39 -6.61
CA GLU A 88 3.44 -7.95 -6.55
C GLU A 88 4.27 -7.57 -7.78
N TYR A 89 3.66 -7.61 -8.97
CA TYR A 89 4.32 -7.24 -10.22
C TYR A 89 4.76 -5.77 -10.22
N PHE A 90 3.91 -4.84 -9.77
CA PHE A 90 4.29 -3.44 -9.61
C PHE A 90 5.53 -3.24 -8.73
N PHE A 91 5.71 -4.10 -7.72
CA PHE A 91 6.83 -4.00 -6.81
C PHE A 91 8.12 -4.64 -7.36
N LEU A 92 8.02 -5.79 -8.02
CA LEU A 92 9.18 -6.54 -8.50
C LEU A 92 9.65 -6.14 -9.90
N GLU A 93 8.73 -5.75 -10.76
CA GLU A 93 8.96 -5.34 -12.14
C GLU A 93 8.30 -3.98 -12.37
N PRO A 94 8.83 -2.91 -11.74
CA PRO A 94 8.24 -1.60 -11.84
C PRO A 94 8.22 -1.10 -13.29
N PRO A 95 7.24 -0.25 -13.63
CA PRO A 95 7.11 0.26 -14.99
C PRO A 95 8.34 1.10 -15.39
N PRO A 96 8.65 1.24 -16.69
CA PRO A 96 9.86 1.93 -17.17
C PRO A 96 10.05 3.36 -16.63
N GLN A 97 8.97 4.01 -16.22
CA GLN A 97 8.95 5.32 -15.57
C GLN A 97 9.74 5.36 -14.25
N LEU A 98 9.94 4.22 -13.60
CA LEU A 98 10.75 4.06 -12.38
C LEU A 98 12.19 3.58 -12.67
N GLU A 99 12.57 3.40 -13.94
CA GLU A 99 13.93 2.94 -14.29
C GLU A 99 15.00 3.93 -13.84
N GLY A 100 15.98 3.44 -13.07
CA GLY A 100 17.21 4.18 -12.72
C GLY A 100 17.36 4.53 -11.24
N HIS A 101 16.30 4.36 -10.44
CA HIS A 101 16.34 4.55 -8.98
C HIS A 101 16.84 3.29 -8.28
N ARG A 102 17.53 3.44 -7.14
CA ARG A 102 18.03 2.32 -6.31
C ARG A 102 17.95 2.71 -4.85
N GLY A 103 17.65 1.74 -3.98
CA GLY A 103 17.59 1.98 -2.55
C GLY A 103 16.15 2.17 -2.09
N LEU A 104 15.97 2.68 -0.87
CA LEU A 104 14.65 2.80 -0.25
C LEU A 104 13.79 3.92 -0.85
N ASP A 105 14.40 4.92 -1.47
CA ASP A 105 13.69 5.96 -2.25
C ASP A 105 13.03 5.36 -3.50
N ALA A 106 13.71 4.46 -4.22
CA ALA A 106 13.09 3.70 -5.31
C ALA A 106 11.93 2.83 -4.81
N LEU A 107 12.21 2.03 -3.76
CA LEU A 107 11.23 1.12 -3.18
C LEU A 107 10.00 1.83 -2.61
N LEU A 108 10.10 3.13 -2.28
CA LEU A 108 8.94 3.94 -1.92
C LEU A 108 7.95 4.06 -3.08
N ASP A 109 8.43 4.34 -4.29
CA ASP A 109 7.60 4.43 -5.51
C ASP A 109 6.94 3.09 -5.82
N GLU A 110 7.71 2.00 -5.74
CA GLU A 110 7.22 0.63 -5.96
C GLU A 110 6.20 0.18 -4.90
N ALA A 111 6.45 0.49 -3.62
CA ALA A 111 5.50 0.25 -2.55
C ALA A 111 4.21 1.05 -2.76
N TYR A 112 4.34 2.30 -3.19
CA TYR A 112 3.22 3.17 -3.48
C TYR A 112 2.35 2.62 -4.60
N LEU A 113 2.95 2.19 -5.72
CA LEU A 113 2.21 1.54 -6.81
C LEU A 113 1.43 0.30 -6.33
N ALA A 114 2.06 -0.56 -5.53
CA ALA A 114 1.42 -1.77 -5.02
C ALA A 114 0.23 -1.46 -4.10
N HIS A 115 0.40 -0.54 -3.14
CA HIS A 115 -0.65 -0.15 -2.20
C HIS A 115 -1.77 0.65 -2.86
N ARG A 116 -1.43 1.61 -3.72
CA ARG A 116 -2.41 2.44 -4.46
C ARG A 116 -3.25 1.60 -5.40
N PHE A 117 -2.66 0.56 -6.03
CA PHE A 117 -3.42 -0.37 -6.87
C PHE A 117 -4.48 -1.14 -6.11
N VAL A 118 -4.16 -1.60 -4.90
CA VAL A 118 -5.13 -2.28 -4.03
C VAL A 118 -6.23 -1.32 -3.58
N GLU A 119 -5.87 -0.10 -3.21
CA GLU A 119 -6.82 0.96 -2.83
C GLU A 119 -7.78 1.27 -3.99
N GLU A 120 -7.27 1.45 -5.20
CA GLU A 120 -8.08 1.74 -6.38
C GLU A 120 -9.03 0.58 -6.76
N ILE A 121 -8.56 -0.67 -6.63
CA ILE A 121 -9.44 -1.83 -6.76
C ILE A 121 -10.52 -1.81 -5.68
N ASN A 122 -10.18 -1.51 -4.42
CA ASN A 122 -11.16 -1.36 -3.37
C ASN A 122 -12.18 -0.27 -3.67
N ASP A 123 -11.77 0.87 -4.24
CA ASP A 123 -12.66 1.96 -4.66
C ASP A 123 -13.61 1.53 -5.78
N CYS A 124 -13.12 0.75 -6.75
CA CYS A 124 -13.97 0.14 -7.76
C CYS A 124 -15.04 -0.78 -7.12
N TYR A 125 -14.63 -1.62 -6.17
CA TYR A 125 -15.57 -2.50 -5.46
C TYR A 125 -16.55 -1.71 -4.57
N MET A 126 -16.10 -0.67 -3.87
CA MET A 126 -16.94 0.25 -3.10
C MET A 126 -18.00 0.89 -3.99
N THR A 127 -17.59 1.41 -5.15
CA THR A 127 -18.46 2.10 -6.10
C THR A 127 -19.55 1.17 -6.66
N HIS A 128 -19.16 -0.05 -7.05
CA HIS A 128 -20.08 -0.98 -7.71
C HIS A 128 -20.90 -1.81 -6.73
N PHE A 129 -20.42 -2.02 -5.50
CA PHE A 129 -20.97 -3.03 -4.60
C PHE A 129 -21.23 -2.56 -3.16
N GLY A 130 -20.87 -1.31 -2.85
CA GLY A 130 -21.09 -0.65 -1.55
C GLY A 130 -20.13 -1.08 -0.43
N GLN A 131 -19.08 -1.84 -0.75
CA GLN A 131 -18.10 -2.33 0.22
C GLN A 131 -16.76 -2.68 -0.46
N PRO A 132 -15.60 -2.62 0.24
CA PRO A 132 -14.30 -2.89 -0.37
C PRO A 132 -14.10 -4.40 -0.54
N LEU A 133 -13.19 -4.77 -1.45
CA LEU A 133 -12.79 -6.16 -1.61
C LEU A 133 -11.90 -6.59 -0.44
N ILE A 134 -10.90 -5.79 -0.10
CA ILE A 134 -9.97 -6.03 1.00
C ILE A 134 -10.18 -4.91 2.03
N PRO A 135 -10.70 -5.20 3.24
CA PRO A 135 -11.07 -4.17 4.21
C PRO A 135 -9.86 -3.66 5.01
N MET A 136 -8.86 -3.12 4.31
CA MET A 136 -7.75 -2.41 4.92
C MET A 136 -7.77 -0.94 4.54
N ASP A 137 -7.51 -0.08 5.51
CA ASP A 137 -7.37 1.37 5.28
C ASP A 137 -5.89 1.69 5.01
N LEU A 138 -5.59 2.03 3.75
CA LEU A 138 -4.29 2.51 3.29
C LEU A 138 -4.29 4.01 3.01
N THR A 139 -5.44 4.68 3.11
CA THR A 139 -5.68 6.05 2.60
C THR A 139 -4.68 7.04 3.15
N VAL A 140 -4.48 7.03 4.47
CA VAL A 140 -3.57 7.96 5.15
C VAL A 140 -2.11 7.68 4.79
N ALA A 141 -1.72 6.41 4.76
CA ALA A 141 -0.37 6.01 4.43
C ALA A 141 -0.05 6.33 2.97
N ASN A 142 -0.97 6.05 2.04
CA ASN A 142 -0.85 6.38 0.63
C ASN A 142 -0.78 7.89 0.40
N LEU A 143 -1.55 8.70 1.15
CA LEU A 143 -1.44 10.15 1.06
C LEU A 143 -0.07 10.67 1.52
N ILE A 144 0.47 10.13 2.63
CA ILE A 144 1.81 10.52 3.10
C ILE A 144 2.86 10.10 2.06
N ALA A 145 2.80 8.87 1.56
CA ALA A 145 3.71 8.37 0.52
C ALA A 145 3.65 9.25 -0.75
N HIS A 146 2.45 9.57 -1.25
CA HIS A 146 2.25 10.48 -2.38
C HIS A 146 2.94 11.84 -2.16
N GLN A 147 2.78 12.43 -0.97
CA GLN A 147 3.42 13.69 -0.62
C GLN A 147 4.95 13.59 -0.52
N LEU A 148 5.48 12.45 -0.08
CA LEU A 148 6.92 12.20 -0.02
C LEU A 148 7.54 12.00 -1.41
N ILE A 149 6.85 11.26 -2.28
CA ILE A 149 7.22 11.05 -3.70
C ILE A 149 7.25 12.40 -4.43
N GLY A 150 6.23 13.22 -4.17
CA GLY A 150 6.14 14.59 -4.65
C GLY A 150 5.53 14.72 -6.05
N GLU A 151 5.10 15.95 -6.37
CA GLU A 151 4.47 16.29 -7.64
C GLU A 151 5.50 16.86 -8.64
N PRO A 152 5.35 16.58 -9.95
CA PRO A 152 4.19 15.95 -10.61
C PRO A 152 4.22 14.42 -10.62
N PHE A 153 5.32 13.80 -10.20
CA PHE A 153 5.57 12.38 -10.42
C PHE A 153 4.55 11.46 -9.74
N ALA A 154 4.16 11.74 -8.50
CA ALA A 154 3.16 10.96 -7.78
C ALA A 154 1.80 10.90 -8.53
N ASN A 155 1.42 11.99 -9.23
CA ASN A 155 0.20 12.02 -10.04
C ASN A 155 0.32 11.15 -11.30
N GLU A 156 1.52 11.00 -11.87
CA GLU A 156 1.75 10.11 -13.01
C GLU A 156 1.62 8.64 -12.58
N LEU A 157 2.09 8.31 -11.38
CA LEU A 157 1.91 6.99 -10.77
C LEU A 157 0.42 6.69 -10.51
N ASP A 158 -0.33 7.67 -9.99
CA ASP A 158 -1.78 7.55 -9.80
C ASP A 158 -2.53 7.20 -11.10
N GLU A 159 -2.24 7.91 -12.20
CA GLU A 159 -2.88 7.66 -13.49
C GLU A 159 -2.54 6.27 -14.06
N LEU A 160 -1.29 5.83 -13.86
CA LEU A 160 -0.84 4.50 -14.27
C LEU A 160 -1.60 3.41 -13.50
N VAL A 161 -1.69 3.58 -12.18
CA VAL A 161 -2.42 2.68 -11.29
C VAL A 161 -3.90 2.64 -11.61
N HIS A 162 -4.53 3.81 -11.80
CA HIS A 162 -5.94 3.93 -12.14
C HIS A 162 -6.29 3.15 -13.41
N THR A 163 -5.48 3.34 -14.46
CA THR A 163 -5.66 2.62 -15.73
C THR A 163 -5.52 1.10 -15.54
N ALA A 164 -4.52 0.66 -14.79
CA ALA A 164 -4.30 -0.76 -14.52
C ALA A 164 -5.43 -1.38 -13.69
N ALA A 165 -5.90 -0.67 -12.66
CA ALA A 165 -6.99 -1.10 -11.79
C ALA A 165 -8.29 -1.23 -12.57
N LEU A 166 -8.65 -0.26 -13.42
CA LEU A 166 -9.83 -0.36 -14.29
C LEU A 166 -9.76 -1.53 -15.26
N HIS A 167 -8.60 -1.75 -15.89
CA HIS A 167 -8.41 -2.88 -16.80
C HIS A 167 -8.55 -4.21 -16.05
N GLN A 168 -7.93 -4.33 -14.88
CA GLN A 168 -8.00 -5.52 -14.04
C GLN A 168 -9.43 -5.77 -13.54
N PHE A 169 -10.11 -4.72 -13.09
CA PHE A 169 -11.50 -4.75 -12.64
C PHE A 169 -12.42 -5.20 -13.79
N ALA A 170 -12.29 -4.62 -14.99
CA ALA A 170 -13.06 -5.04 -16.17
C ALA A 170 -12.77 -6.48 -16.63
N SER A 171 -11.53 -6.95 -16.44
CA SER A 171 -11.09 -8.29 -16.82
C SER A 171 -11.49 -9.35 -15.80
N SER A 172 -11.64 -8.98 -14.52
CA SER A 172 -12.29 -9.86 -13.57
C SER A 172 -13.72 -10.09 -14.05
N ARG A 173 -14.09 -11.35 -14.31
CA ARG A 173 -15.46 -11.71 -14.61
C ARG A 173 -16.30 -11.24 -13.43
N PHE A 174 -17.07 -10.17 -13.61
CA PHE A 174 -18.07 -9.71 -12.65
C PHE A 174 -19.15 -10.77 -12.53
N ASP A 175 -18.84 -11.78 -11.76
CA ASP A 175 -19.81 -12.79 -11.38
C ASP A 175 -20.49 -12.24 -10.12
N ILE A 176 -21.54 -11.45 -10.34
CA ILE A 176 -22.35 -10.84 -9.28
C ILE A 176 -22.81 -11.92 -8.29
N ASP A 177 -23.03 -13.15 -8.77
CA ASP A 177 -23.39 -14.31 -7.97
C ASP A 177 -22.25 -14.75 -7.03
N ASN A 178 -20.99 -14.73 -7.48
CA ASN A 178 -19.83 -14.99 -6.61
C ASN A 178 -19.57 -13.83 -5.65
N LEU A 179 -19.96 -12.61 -6.02
CA LEU A 179 -19.78 -11.48 -5.15
C LEU A 179 -20.70 -11.55 -3.94
N GLU A 180 -21.99 -11.85 -4.09
CA GLU A 180 -22.88 -12.03 -2.93
C GLU A 180 -22.38 -13.11 -1.97
N ALA A 181 -21.87 -14.23 -2.51
CA ALA A 181 -21.21 -15.27 -1.73
C ALA A 181 -19.96 -14.73 -1.01
N TYR A 182 -19.15 -13.91 -1.67
CA TYR A 182 -18.05 -13.21 -1.02
C TYR A 182 -18.53 -12.27 0.09
N LYS A 183 -19.60 -11.50 -0.13
CA LYS A 183 -20.14 -10.58 0.89
C LYS A 183 -20.58 -11.35 2.12
N ALA A 184 -21.26 -12.49 1.94
CA ALA A 184 -21.63 -13.35 3.05
C ALA A 184 -20.39 -13.86 3.80
N HIS A 185 -19.34 -14.21 3.07
CA HIS A 185 -18.10 -14.71 3.64
C HIS A 185 -17.24 -13.64 4.34
N LEU A 186 -17.18 -12.40 3.83
CA LEU A 186 -16.59 -11.25 4.55
C LEU A 186 -17.36 -10.92 5.84
N ASN A 187 -18.64 -11.27 5.88
CA ASN A 187 -19.45 -11.16 7.08
C ASN A 187 -19.27 -12.35 8.06
N ASP A 188 -18.59 -13.42 7.65
CA ASP A 188 -18.21 -14.53 8.53
C ASP A 188 -17.36 -13.96 9.69
N PRO A 189 -17.76 -14.22 10.96
CA PRO A 189 -17.00 -13.80 12.13
C PRO A 189 -15.52 -14.21 12.11
N LYS A 190 -15.17 -15.34 11.47
CA LYS A 190 -13.79 -15.81 11.33
C LYS A 190 -12.98 -14.93 10.38
N VAL A 191 -13.58 -14.51 9.27
CA VAL A 191 -12.95 -13.61 8.29
C VAL A 191 -12.85 -12.20 8.85
N LYS A 192 -13.91 -11.70 9.50
CA LYS A 192 -13.83 -10.45 10.26
C LYS A 192 -12.78 -10.51 11.35
N ALA A 193 -12.65 -11.63 12.06
CA ALA A 193 -11.61 -11.80 13.06
C ALA A 193 -10.21 -11.91 12.44
N ALA A 194 -10.07 -12.51 11.25
CA ALA A 194 -8.80 -12.53 10.51
C ALA A 194 -8.38 -11.10 10.13
N TRP A 195 -9.30 -10.30 9.60
CA TRP A 195 -9.04 -8.90 9.27
C TRP A 195 -8.83 -8.01 10.49
N ARG A 196 -9.59 -8.18 11.59
CA ARG A 196 -9.40 -7.42 12.84
C ARG A 196 -8.10 -7.74 13.58
N ARG A 197 -7.53 -8.93 13.32
CA ARG A 197 -6.19 -9.29 13.82
C ARG A 197 -5.10 -8.56 13.03
N TRP A 198 -5.43 -8.02 11.86
CA TRP A 198 -4.57 -7.11 11.13
C TRP A 198 -4.83 -5.67 11.63
N PRO A 199 -3.83 -5.01 12.20
CA PRO A 199 -3.97 -3.68 12.80
C PRO A 199 -4.22 -2.59 11.74
N CYS A 200 -4.79 -1.46 12.16
CA CYS A 200 -4.94 -0.30 11.28
C CYS A 200 -3.56 0.28 10.94
N PHE A 201 -3.22 0.25 9.65
CA PHE A 201 -1.84 0.34 9.18
C PHE A 201 -1.17 1.69 9.50
N SER A 202 -1.90 2.81 9.42
CA SER A 202 -1.35 4.13 9.74
C SER A 202 -0.92 4.31 11.21
N ALA A 203 -1.63 3.67 12.15
CA ALA A 203 -1.31 3.76 13.59
C ALA A 203 -0.01 3.03 13.95
N GLU A 204 0.38 2.02 13.16
CA GLU A 204 1.62 1.26 13.37
C GLU A 204 2.86 1.88 12.73
N LEU A 205 2.68 2.79 11.76
CA LEU A 205 3.78 3.43 11.03
C LEU A 205 4.41 4.64 11.75
N GLY A 206 3.85 5.06 12.89
CA GLY A 206 4.42 6.15 13.71
C GLY A 206 4.31 7.56 13.11
N VAL A 207 3.54 7.73 12.03
CA VAL A 207 3.22 9.03 11.41
C VAL A 207 1.71 9.12 11.19
N GLU A 208 1.08 10.12 11.78
CA GLU A 208 -0.36 10.38 11.68
C GLU A 208 -0.62 11.70 10.96
N LEU A 209 -1.73 11.77 10.23
CA LEU A 209 -2.27 13.05 9.78
C LEU A 209 -2.99 13.72 10.95
N ASN A 210 -2.41 14.78 11.49
CA ASN A 210 -3.07 15.58 12.51
C ASN A 210 -4.08 16.53 11.86
N TRP A 211 -5.20 15.98 11.39
CA TRP A 211 -6.39 16.78 11.17
C TRP A 211 -6.82 17.26 12.53
N GLY A 212 -6.74 18.57 12.79
CA GLY A 212 -7.11 19.17 14.07
C GLY A 212 -8.36 18.49 14.66
N MET A 213 -8.11 17.58 15.60
CA MET A 213 -9.06 16.84 16.41
C MET A 213 -10.29 16.26 15.66
N LEU A 214 -10.12 15.16 14.91
CA LEU A 214 -11.17 14.13 14.77
C LEU A 214 -10.55 12.74 14.73
N ALA A 215 -10.54 12.09 15.89
CA ALA A 215 -10.23 10.67 16.04
C ALA A 215 -11.10 9.85 15.09
N HIS A 216 -10.49 9.27 14.06
CA HIS A 216 -11.14 8.23 13.27
C HIS A 216 -10.82 6.89 13.93
N ALA A 217 -11.88 6.20 14.34
CA ALA A 217 -11.79 4.90 14.97
C ALA A 217 -11.23 3.89 13.98
N CYS A 218 -10.09 3.31 14.34
CA CYS A 218 -9.93 1.86 14.20
C CYS A 218 -11.02 1.18 15.08
#